data_AF-A0A7C4DVZ6-F1
#
_entry.id   AF-A0A7C4DVZ6-F1
#
_cell.length_a   1.000
_cell.length_b   1.000
_cell.length_c   1.000
_cell.angle_alpha   90.00
_cell.angle_beta   90.00
_cell.angle_gamma   90.00
#
_symmetry.space_group_name_H-M   'P 1'
#
loop_
_entity.id
_entity.type
_entity.pdbx_description
1 polymer ?
#
loop_
_entity_poly.entity_id
_entity_poly.type
_entity_poly.pdbx_seq_one_letter_code
_entity_poly.pdbx_strand_id
1 'polypeptide(L)'
;MRAKRVFQVNNVCALCGENYPRSVLYSCHICGMTYCGNCLLLEGGKIICLRCAVKKVSPKVSRNKYMELSIFLAKKARFLSELTLSFSEIEEIIGDRLPDSAYEQKGWWSNLRGRLPSEAWLTVGWMVKEVDLEKRVVSFVREKLPTPAKDRIEERSNSFKTLALKARFRLRKPGKISKTKIAMLQARLKNIERSRQMKGRRKKEKI
;
A
#
# COMPACT_ATOMS: atom_id res chain seq x y z
N MET A 1 1.32 -16.82 -18.12
CA MET A 1 2.08 -17.38 -16.98
C MET A 1 2.66 -16.23 -16.15
N ARG A 2 2.27 -16.05 -14.89
CA ARG A 2 2.83 -15.00 -14.01
C ARG A 2 4.19 -15.45 -13.50
N ALA A 3 5.24 -14.71 -13.83
CA ALA A 3 6.59 -14.92 -13.29
C ALA A 3 6.52 -15.02 -11.76
N LYS A 4 6.96 -16.16 -11.21
CA LYS A 4 7.22 -16.29 -9.77
C LYS A 4 8.37 -15.32 -9.47
N ARG A 5 8.05 -14.17 -8.87
CA ARG A 5 9.07 -13.28 -8.33
C ARG A 5 9.72 -13.99 -7.16
N VAL A 6 10.89 -14.57 -7.40
CA VAL A 6 11.75 -15.10 -6.35
C VAL A 6 12.37 -13.90 -5.65
N PHE A 7 11.80 -13.52 -4.50
CA PHE A 7 12.41 -12.54 -3.62
C PHE A 7 13.27 -13.29 -2.60
N GLN A 8 14.55 -12.92 -2.48
CA GLN A 8 15.39 -13.34 -1.36
C GLN A 8 14.65 -13.11 -0.04
N VAL A 9 14.81 -14.05 0.89
CA VAL A 9 14.23 -14.01 2.25
C VAL A 9 14.93 -12.92 3.04
N ASN A 10 14.70 -11.67 2.64
CA ASN A 10 15.28 -10.51 3.26
C ASN A 10 14.36 -10.11 4.41
N ASN A 11 15.00 -9.76 5.52
CA ASN A 11 14.41 -9.22 6.75
C ASN A 11 13.80 -7.82 6.52
N VAL A 12 13.21 -7.56 5.36
CA VAL A 12 12.76 -6.23 4.93
C VAL A 12 11.24 -6.18 4.89
N CYS A 13 10.66 -5.13 5.46
CA CYS A 13 9.24 -4.86 5.36
C CYS A 13 8.89 -4.37 3.96
N ALA A 14 7.96 -5.03 3.27
CA ALA A 14 7.59 -4.66 1.89
C ALA A 14 6.74 -3.37 1.76
N LEU A 15 6.43 -2.67 2.87
CA LEU A 15 5.79 -1.33 2.84
C LEU A 15 6.76 -0.20 3.19
N CYS A 16 7.42 -0.26 4.34
CA CYS A 16 8.34 0.80 4.76
C CYS A 16 9.76 0.63 4.23
N GLY A 17 10.12 -0.54 3.68
CA GLY A 17 11.44 -0.79 3.08
C GLY A 17 12.58 -0.96 4.10
N GLU A 18 12.30 -0.91 5.40
CA GLU A 18 13.31 -1.04 6.45
C GLU A 18 13.57 -2.50 6.84
N ASN A 19 14.76 -2.73 7.40
CA ASN A 19 15.23 -4.02 7.89
C ASN A 19 14.77 -4.26 9.35
N TYR A 20 14.19 -5.43 9.61
CA TYR A 20 13.65 -5.88 10.89
C TYR A 20 13.98 -7.35 11.13
N PRO A 21 14.28 -7.78 12.37
CA PRO A 21 14.45 -9.20 12.67
C PRO A 21 13.24 -10.03 12.21
N ARG A 22 13.49 -11.23 11.67
CA ARG A 22 12.42 -12.14 11.19
C ARG A 22 11.33 -12.40 12.23
N SER A 23 11.66 -12.36 13.52
CA SER A 23 10.73 -12.58 14.64
C SER A 23 9.63 -11.53 14.77
N VAL A 24 9.79 -10.36 14.17
CA VAL A 24 8.82 -9.24 14.21
C VAL A 24 8.19 -8.93 12.85
N LEU A 25 8.48 -9.76 11.84
CA LEU A 25 7.86 -9.69 10.53
C LEU A 25 6.71 -10.71 10.44
N TYR A 26 5.57 -10.26 9.91
CA TYR A 26 4.39 -11.09 9.74
C TYR A 26 3.93 -11.08 8.29
N SER A 27 3.34 -12.19 7.83
CA SER A 27 2.83 -12.32 6.47
C SER A 27 1.39 -11.83 6.37
N CYS A 28 1.08 -11.05 5.33
CA CYS A 28 -0.29 -10.70 5.00
C CYS A 28 -1.01 -11.89 4.35
N HIS A 29 -2.25 -12.19 4.76
CA HIS A 29 -3.03 -13.30 4.19
C HIS A 29 -3.51 -13.06 2.75
N ILE A 30 -3.52 -11.80 2.28
CA ILE A 30 -3.98 -11.44 0.93
C ILE A 30 -2.84 -11.50 -0.09
N CYS A 31 -1.71 -10.84 0.20
CA CYS A 31 -0.59 -10.76 -0.74
C CYS A 31 0.60 -11.67 -0.42
N GLY A 32 0.62 -12.33 0.74
CA GLY A 32 1.69 -13.26 1.16
C GLY A 32 3.03 -12.61 1.55
N MET A 33 3.20 -11.30 1.34
CA MET A 33 4.44 -10.59 1.65
C MET A 33 4.62 -10.35 3.15
N THR A 34 5.87 -10.15 3.58
CA THR A 34 6.26 -9.87 4.96
C THR A 34 6.28 -8.37 5.27
N TYR A 35 5.74 -8.02 6.43
CA TYR A 35 5.61 -6.63 6.89
C TYR A 35 5.88 -6.51 8.39
N CYS A 36 6.28 -5.33 8.84
CA CYS A 36 6.48 -5.04 10.27
C CYS A 36 5.15 -4.80 11.01
N GLY A 37 5.24 -4.76 12.34
CA GLY A 37 4.16 -4.47 13.29
C GLY A 37 3.28 -3.26 12.93
N ASN A 38 3.87 -2.19 12.43
CA ASN A 38 3.14 -0.96 12.11
C ASN A 38 2.47 -1.00 10.73
N CYS A 39 2.90 -1.92 9.86
CA CYS A 39 2.51 -1.97 8.45
C CYS A 39 1.34 -2.93 8.17
N LEU A 40 0.72 -3.47 9.22
CA LEU A 40 -0.38 -4.43 9.12
C LEU A 40 -1.54 -3.99 10.02
N LEU A 41 -2.68 -4.65 9.83
CA LEU A 41 -3.91 -4.52 10.59
C LEU A 41 -4.46 -5.92 10.87
N LEU A 42 -5.21 -6.03 11.97
CA LEU A 42 -5.97 -7.24 12.31
C LEU A 42 -7.43 -7.01 11.91
N GLU A 43 -7.91 -7.78 10.94
CA GLU A 43 -9.32 -7.77 10.51
C GLU A 43 -9.89 -9.17 10.70
N GLY A 44 -10.87 -9.33 11.60
CA GLY A 44 -11.52 -10.63 11.85
C GLY A 44 -10.55 -11.75 12.25
N GLY A 45 -9.47 -11.43 12.97
CA GLY A 45 -8.44 -12.39 13.37
C GLY A 45 -7.41 -12.73 12.27
N LYS A 46 -7.51 -12.13 11.08
CA LYS A 46 -6.54 -12.29 9.99
C LYS A 46 -5.64 -11.06 9.87
N ILE A 47 -4.38 -11.29 9.54
CA ILE A 47 -3.38 -10.22 9.34
C ILE A 47 -3.47 -9.69 7.90
N ILE A 48 -3.69 -8.38 7.75
CA ILE A 48 -3.78 -7.68 6.46
C ILE A 48 -2.75 -6.56 6.42
N CYS A 49 -2.00 -6.41 5.34
CA CYS A 49 -1.11 -5.24 5.20
C CYS A 49 -1.89 -3.97 4.88
N LEU A 50 -1.41 -2.81 5.31
CA LEU A 50 -2.08 -1.53 5.06
C LEU A 50 -2.39 -1.32 3.57
N ARG A 51 -1.51 -1.76 2.66
CA ARG A 51 -1.78 -1.67 1.21
C ARG A 51 -2.97 -2.52 0.76
N CYS A 52 -3.11 -3.75 1.27
CA CYS A 52 -4.26 -4.58 0.96
C CYS A 52 -5.54 -4.08 1.63
N ALA A 53 -5.45 -3.56 2.86
CA ALA A 53 -6.57 -2.94 3.55
C ALA A 53 -7.07 -1.71 2.79
N VAL A 54 -6.17 -0.80 2.40
CA VAL A 54 -6.50 0.37 1.57
C VAL A 54 -7.14 -0.08 0.26
N LYS A 55 -6.55 -1.04 -0.47
CA LYS A 55 -7.14 -1.54 -1.72
C LYS A 55 -8.55 -2.12 -1.55
N LYS A 56 -8.88 -2.67 -0.38
CA LYS A 56 -10.21 -3.23 -0.07
C LYS A 56 -11.26 -2.14 0.17
N VAL A 57 -10.87 -1.04 0.83
CA VAL A 57 -11.77 0.07 1.20
C VAL A 57 -11.77 1.22 0.20
N SER A 58 -10.74 1.33 -0.64
CA SER A 58 -10.70 2.32 -1.71
C SER A 58 -11.75 1.94 -2.75
N PRO A 59 -12.66 2.87 -3.12
CA PRO A 59 -13.59 2.62 -4.21
C PRO A 59 -12.79 2.25 -5.46
N LYS A 60 -13.23 1.19 -6.15
CA LYS A 60 -12.69 0.85 -7.45
C LYS A 60 -13.10 2.00 -8.36
N VAL A 61 -12.21 2.98 -8.54
CA VAL A 61 -12.44 4.13 -9.43
C VAL A 61 -12.93 3.53 -10.75
N SER A 62 -14.19 3.78 -11.09
CA SER A 62 -14.70 3.39 -12.40
C SER A 62 -13.73 4.00 -13.40
N ARG A 63 -13.29 3.19 -14.38
CA ARG A 63 -12.42 3.66 -15.46
C ARG A 63 -13.24 4.64 -16.30
N ASN A 64 -13.42 5.87 -15.82
CA ASN A 64 -14.03 6.94 -16.59
C ASN A 64 -13.09 7.21 -17.77
N LYS A 65 -13.65 7.46 -18.95
CA LYS A 65 -12.89 7.73 -20.18
C LYS A 65 -11.76 8.74 -19.95
N TYR A 66 -12.01 9.77 -19.14
CA TYR A 66 -11.07 10.85 -18.85
C TYR A 66 -10.13 10.61 -17.65
N MET A 67 -10.05 9.38 -17.12
CA MET A 67 -9.24 9.08 -15.94
C MET A 67 -7.72 9.23 -16.20
N GLU A 68 -7.24 8.92 -17.40
CA GLU A 68 -5.82 9.10 -17.72
C GLU A 68 -5.42 10.58 -17.76
N LEU A 69 -6.35 11.45 -18.22
CA LEU A 69 -6.17 12.90 -18.16
C LEU A 69 -6.06 13.39 -16.71
N SER A 70 -6.90 12.88 -15.79
CA SER A 70 -6.80 13.27 -14.38
C SER A 70 -5.47 12.84 -13.75
N ILE A 71 -5.00 11.63 -14.03
CA ILE A 71 -3.69 11.12 -13.57
C ILE A 71 -2.55 11.99 -14.14
N PHE A 72 -2.63 12.36 -15.41
CA PHE A 72 -1.63 13.21 -16.05
C PHE A 72 -1.54 14.59 -15.38
N LEU A 73 -2.67 15.26 -15.22
CA LEU A 73 -2.75 16.57 -14.55
C LEU A 73 -2.27 16.49 -13.10
N ALA A 74 -2.61 15.42 -12.36
CA ALA A 74 -2.13 15.21 -10.99
C ALA A 74 -0.60 15.04 -10.93
N LYS A 75 0.03 14.40 -11.92
CA LYS A 75 1.49 14.30 -12.00
C LYS A 75 2.14 15.66 -12.28
N LYS A 76 1.57 16.44 -13.21
CA LYS A 76 2.07 17.78 -13.57
C LYS A 76 1.88 18.80 -12.45
N ALA A 77 0.86 18.63 -11.61
CA ALA A 77 0.59 19.48 -10.44
C ALA A 77 1.77 19.61 -9.46
N ARG A 78 2.72 18.66 -9.49
CA ARG A 78 3.93 18.71 -8.65
C ARG A 78 4.90 19.83 -9.03
N PHE A 79 4.85 20.30 -10.27
CA PHE A 79 5.84 21.21 -10.84
C PHE A 79 5.24 22.45 -11.47
N LEU A 80 3.99 22.36 -11.96
CA LEU A 80 3.34 23.43 -12.72
C LEU A 80 2.06 23.90 -12.03
N SER A 81 1.82 25.21 -12.13
CA SER A 81 0.59 25.88 -11.68
C SER A 81 -0.37 26.19 -12.82
N GLU A 82 0.16 26.30 -14.04
CA GLU A 82 -0.58 26.52 -15.28
C GLU A 82 -0.03 25.56 -16.34
N LEU A 83 -0.91 25.01 -17.16
CA LEU A 83 -0.56 24.04 -18.19
C LEU A 83 -1.48 24.21 -19.39
N THR A 84 -0.89 24.38 -20.56
CA THR A 84 -1.61 24.48 -21.82
C THR A 84 -1.42 23.19 -22.60
N LEU A 85 -2.53 22.62 -23.09
CA LEU A 85 -2.54 21.38 -23.87
C LEU A 85 -3.37 21.57 -25.14
N SER A 86 -2.89 21.03 -26.25
CA SER A 86 -3.67 20.90 -27.48
C SER A 86 -4.69 19.77 -27.38
N PHE A 87 -5.71 19.80 -28.23
CA PHE A 87 -6.74 18.76 -28.23
C PHE A 87 -6.14 17.40 -28.61
N SER A 88 -5.18 17.38 -29.54
CA SER A 88 -4.47 16.16 -29.94
C SER A 88 -3.66 15.55 -28.80
N GLU A 89 -2.97 16.36 -27.99
CA GLU A 89 -2.28 15.85 -26.79
C GLU A 89 -3.27 15.28 -25.78
N ILE A 90 -4.43 15.91 -25.61
CA ILE A 90 -5.47 15.42 -24.71
C ILE A 90 -6.02 14.06 -25.20
N GLU A 91 -6.27 13.91 -26.50
CA GLU A 91 -6.68 12.63 -27.10
C GLU A 91 -5.63 11.54 -26.94
N GLU A 92 -4.35 11.87 -27.10
CA GLU A 92 -3.25 10.93 -26.88
C GLU A 92 -3.18 10.47 -25.41
N ILE A 93 -3.35 11.41 -24.47
CA ILE A 93 -3.38 11.10 -23.03
C ILE A 93 -4.58 10.22 -22.68
N ILE A 94 -5.76 10.51 -23.23
CA ILE A 94 -6.98 9.73 -23.00
C ILE A 94 -6.89 8.36 -23.69
N GLY A 95 -6.18 8.29 -24.82
CA GLY A 95 -6.13 7.12 -25.70
C GLY A 95 -7.42 6.94 -26.52
N ASP A 96 -8.22 7.98 -26.67
CA ASP A 96 -9.49 7.99 -27.39
C ASP A 96 -9.80 9.41 -27.89
N ARG A 97 -10.62 9.51 -28.94
CA ARG A 97 -10.98 10.80 -29.54
C ARG A 97 -11.94 11.59 -28.66
N LEU A 98 -11.80 12.91 -28.70
CA LEU A 98 -12.72 13.82 -28.06
C LEU A 98 -14.05 13.83 -28.83
N PRO A 99 -15.20 14.00 -28.14
CA PRO A 99 -16.49 14.14 -28.82
C PRO A 99 -16.53 15.41 -29.68
N ASP A 100 -17.33 15.42 -30.76
CA ASP A 100 -17.50 16.60 -31.63
C ASP A 100 -17.91 17.86 -30.85
N SER A 101 -18.73 17.70 -29.80
CA SER A 101 -19.14 18.80 -28.92
C SER A 101 -17.96 19.49 -28.21
N ALA A 102 -16.83 18.82 -28.01
CA ALA A 102 -15.62 19.41 -27.44
C ALA A 102 -14.94 20.39 -28.42
N TYR A 103 -15.11 20.15 -29.73
CA TYR A 103 -14.58 21.00 -30.80
C TYR A 103 -15.49 22.19 -31.11
N GLU A 104 -16.80 22.00 -30.98
CA GLU A 104 -17.79 23.01 -31.35
C GLU A 104 -18.16 23.96 -30.19
N GLN A 105 -18.16 23.46 -28.95
CA GLN A 105 -18.76 24.17 -27.83
C GLN A 105 -17.75 24.43 -26.71
N LYS A 106 -17.44 25.71 -26.45
CA LYS A 106 -16.64 26.11 -25.28
C LYS A 106 -17.25 25.62 -23.96
N GLY A 107 -18.59 25.52 -23.89
CA GLY A 107 -19.31 25.01 -22.71
C GLY A 107 -19.02 23.55 -22.36
N TRP A 108 -18.47 22.77 -23.29
CA TRP A 108 -18.00 21.41 -23.01
C TRP A 108 -16.81 21.40 -22.03
N TRP A 109 -15.94 22.41 -22.13
CA TRP A 109 -14.75 22.62 -21.29
C TRP A 109 -15.06 23.40 -19.99
N SER A 110 -16.30 23.37 -19.54
CA SER A 110 -16.74 24.13 -18.36
C SER A 110 -16.37 23.44 -17.04
N ASN A 111 -16.23 24.24 -15.98
CA ASN A 111 -15.88 23.79 -14.63
C ASN A 111 -17.11 23.34 -13.81
N LEU A 112 -18.10 22.70 -14.44
CA LEU A 112 -19.30 22.20 -13.75
C LEU A 112 -19.06 20.80 -13.14
N ARG A 113 -19.35 20.65 -11.84
CA ARG A 113 -19.35 19.34 -11.17
C ARG A 113 -20.52 18.48 -11.67
N GLY A 114 -20.35 17.15 -11.68
CA GLY A 114 -21.37 16.19 -12.14
C GLY A 114 -21.35 15.88 -13.65
N ARG A 115 -20.43 16.49 -14.42
CA ARG A 115 -20.14 16.11 -15.81
C ARG A 115 -18.88 15.25 -15.86
N LEU A 116 -18.96 14.12 -16.55
CA LEU A 116 -17.84 13.17 -16.72
C LEU A 116 -16.52 13.81 -17.19
N PRO A 117 -16.47 14.69 -18.21
CA PRO A 117 -15.21 15.34 -18.61
C PRO A 117 -14.72 16.31 -17.54
N SER A 118 -15.60 17.18 -17.03
CA SER A 118 -15.25 18.20 -16.04
C SER A 118 -14.73 17.63 -14.73
N GLU A 119 -15.24 16.49 -14.29
CA GLU A 119 -14.72 15.77 -13.13
C GLU A 119 -13.25 15.39 -13.28
N ALA A 120 -12.75 15.19 -14.49
CA ALA A 120 -11.38 14.74 -14.72
C ALA A 120 -10.34 15.75 -14.22
N TRP A 121 -10.50 17.04 -14.53
CA TRP A 121 -9.58 18.08 -14.04
C TRP A 121 -9.97 18.59 -12.65
N LEU A 122 -11.27 18.72 -12.38
CA LEU A 122 -11.75 19.27 -11.12
C LEU A 122 -11.46 18.36 -9.91
N THR A 123 -11.40 17.04 -10.09
CA THR A 123 -11.08 16.08 -9.00
C THR A 123 -9.62 16.18 -8.56
N VAL A 124 -8.73 16.63 -9.45
CA VAL A 124 -7.30 16.76 -9.20
C VAL A 124 -6.86 18.20 -8.89
N GLY A 125 -7.83 19.08 -8.65
CA GLY A 125 -7.58 20.49 -8.27
C GLY A 125 -7.14 21.39 -9.43
N TRP A 126 -7.44 20.97 -10.67
CA TRP A 126 -7.23 21.79 -11.86
C TRP A 126 -8.57 22.33 -12.37
N MET A 127 -8.53 23.49 -13.00
CA MET A 127 -9.68 24.15 -13.60
C MET A 127 -9.29 24.61 -15.01
N VAL A 128 -10.24 24.62 -15.93
CA VAL A 128 -10.05 25.24 -17.24
C VAL A 128 -10.11 26.76 -17.06
N LYS A 129 -9.07 27.47 -17.49
CA LYS A 129 -8.98 28.93 -17.50
C LYS A 129 -9.52 29.48 -18.80
N GLU A 130 -9.02 28.98 -19.93
CA GLU A 130 -9.35 29.46 -21.26
C GLU A 130 -9.27 28.32 -22.28
N VAL A 131 -10.14 28.41 -23.30
CA VAL A 131 -10.20 27.46 -24.41
C VAL A 131 -10.24 28.26 -25.71
N ASP A 132 -9.27 27.97 -26.57
CA ASP A 132 -9.19 28.47 -27.94
C ASP A 132 -9.58 27.32 -28.89
N LEU A 133 -10.78 27.42 -29.48
CA LEU A 133 -11.30 26.40 -30.40
C LEU A 133 -10.66 26.47 -31.78
N GLU A 134 -10.18 27.65 -32.20
CA GLU A 134 -9.53 27.84 -33.50
C GLU A 134 -8.14 27.18 -33.49
N LYS A 135 -7.38 27.44 -32.43
CA LYS A 135 -6.06 26.83 -32.23
C LYS A 135 -6.15 25.41 -31.66
N ARG A 136 -7.34 24.99 -31.19
CA ARG A 136 -7.60 23.71 -30.53
C ARG A 136 -6.70 23.50 -29.31
N VAL A 137 -6.71 24.48 -28.42
CA VAL A 137 -5.87 24.53 -27.22
C VAL A 137 -6.69 24.85 -25.98
N VAL A 138 -6.36 24.20 -24.86
CA VAL A 138 -6.97 24.43 -23.55
C VAL A 138 -5.90 24.77 -22.53
N SER A 139 -6.11 25.86 -21.80
CA SER A 139 -5.27 26.28 -20.68
C SER A 139 -5.91 25.88 -19.36
N PHE A 140 -5.21 25.05 -18.60
CA PHE A 140 -5.57 24.62 -17.26
C PHE A 140 -4.80 25.41 -16.21
N VAL A 141 -5.46 25.81 -15.14
CA VAL A 141 -4.86 26.43 -13.96
C VAL A 141 -5.18 25.63 -12.73
N ARG A 142 -4.20 25.50 -11.84
CA ARG A 142 -4.36 24.83 -10.57
C ARG A 142 -4.96 25.79 -9.54
N GLU A 143 -6.06 25.38 -8.94
CA GLU A 143 -6.55 26.05 -7.73
C GLU A 143 -5.60 25.67 -6.59
N LYS A 144 -5.06 26.66 -5.86
CA LYS A 144 -4.12 26.42 -4.76
C LYS A 144 -4.82 25.67 -3.63
N LEU A 145 -4.96 24.36 -3.76
CA LEU A 145 -5.19 23.49 -2.61
C LEU A 145 -3.90 23.52 -1.76
N PRO A 146 -4.02 23.64 -0.42
CA PRO A 146 -2.85 23.61 0.45
C PRO A 146 -2.09 22.33 0.14
N THR A 147 -0.87 22.43 -0.37
CA THR A 147 -0.03 21.24 -0.53
C THR A 147 0.13 20.63 0.85
N PRO A 148 -0.10 19.32 1.06
CA PRO A 148 0.39 18.69 2.28
C PRO A 148 1.88 19.00 2.32
N ALA A 149 2.30 19.70 3.37
CA ALA A 149 3.68 20.09 3.57
C ALA A 149 4.55 18.85 3.33
N LYS A 150 5.68 19.03 2.65
CA LYS A 150 6.73 18.01 2.56
C LYS A 150 7.29 17.81 3.97
N ASP A 151 6.52 17.15 4.84
CA ASP A 151 6.93 16.86 6.20
C ASP A 151 8.02 15.80 6.14
N ARG A 152 9.26 16.27 6.30
CA ARG A 152 10.39 15.61 6.95
C ARG A 152 10.30 14.08 6.98
N ILE A 153 10.77 13.45 5.91
CA ILE A 153 10.89 11.97 5.84
C ILE A 153 12.00 11.46 6.78
N GLU A 154 12.95 12.31 7.19
CA GLU A 154 14.16 11.90 7.92
C GLU A 154 13.96 11.57 9.41
N GLU A 155 13.21 12.37 10.17
CA GLU A 155 13.06 12.22 11.64
C GLU A 155 12.15 11.04 12.05
N ARG A 156 11.32 10.52 11.13
CA ARG A 156 10.39 9.43 11.42
C ARG A 156 11.08 8.08 11.60
N SER A 157 12.24 7.85 10.99
CA SER A 157 12.85 6.52 10.89
C SER A 157 13.16 5.86 12.25
N ASN A 158 13.74 6.57 13.22
CA ASN A 158 14.13 5.97 14.50
C ASN A 158 12.93 5.75 15.43
N SER A 159 12.05 6.76 15.58
CA SER A 159 10.84 6.62 16.42
C SER A 159 9.87 5.57 15.85
N PHE A 160 9.65 5.55 14.53
CA PHE A 160 8.79 4.56 13.89
C PHE A 160 9.34 3.13 13.99
N LYS A 161 10.66 2.93 13.87
CA LYS A 161 11.29 1.61 14.11
C LYS A 161 11.07 1.13 15.53
N THR A 162 11.22 2.02 16.54
CA THR A 162 10.95 1.63 17.93
C THR A 162 9.50 1.21 18.16
N LEU A 163 8.55 1.90 17.53
CA LEU A 163 7.14 1.55 17.56
C LEU A 163 6.88 0.21 16.84
N ALA A 164 7.52 -0.04 15.70
CA ALA A 164 7.36 -1.29 14.95
C ALA A 164 7.90 -2.51 15.70
N LEU A 165 9.01 -2.37 16.44
CA LEU A 165 9.56 -3.41 17.31
C LEU A 165 8.67 -3.67 18.54
N LYS A 166 8.00 -2.63 19.05
CA LYS A 166 7.05 -2.72 20.17
C LYS A 166 5.68 -3.22 19.75
N ALA A 167 5.26 -2.91 18.52
CA ALA A 167 4.05 -3.38 17.87
C ALA A 167 4.19 -4.85 17.45
N ARG A 168 4.43 -5.72 18.43
CA ARG A 168 4.13 -7.14 18.25
C ARG A 168 2.62 -7.18 18.08
N PHE A 169 2.13 -7.55 16.89
CA PHE A 169 0.73 -7.85 16.69
C PHE A 169 0.30 -8.66 17.90
N ARG A 170 -0.63 -8.11 18.69
CA ARG A 170 -1.12 -8.72 19.91
C ARG A 170 -1.92 -9.96 19.51
N LEU A 171 -1.29 -10.96 18.89
CA LEU A 171 -1.55 -12.35 19.16
C LEU A 171 -1.55 -12.38 20.67
N ARG A 172 -2.74 -12.50 21.26
CA ARG A 172 -2.94 -12.66 22.71
C ARG A 172 -1.72 -13.43 23.21
N LYS A 173 -0.92 -12.84 24.11
CA LYS A 173 0.17 -13.59 24.76
C LYS A 173 -0.48 -14.94 25.12
N PRO A 174 0.02 -16.09 24.64
CA PRO A 174 -0.52 -17.35 25.10
C PRO A 174 -0.51 -17.24 26.61
N GLY A 175 -1.68 -17.41 27.24
CA GLY A 175 -1.81 -17.25 28.69
C GLY A 175 -0.68 -18.02 29.35
N LYS A 176 -0.12 -17.47 30.45
CA LYS A 176 0.98 -18.13 31.17
C LYS A 176 0.65 -19.62 31.29
N ILE A 177 1.53 -20.48 30.78
CA ILE A 177 1.32 -21.92 30.80
C ILE A 177 1.07 -22.33 32.25
N SER A 178 0.01 -23.09 32.53
CA SER A 178 -0.35 -23.45 33.90
C SER A 178 0.82 -24.15 34.59
N LYS A 179 0.99 -23.93 35.90
CA LYS A 179 2.03 -24.59 36.70
C LYS A 179 1.99 -26.12 36.51
N THR A 180 0.79 -26.67 36.38
CA THR A 180 0.54 -28.09 36.08
C THR A 180 1.14 -28.53 34.75
N LYS A 181 1.01 -27.73 33.69
CA LYS A 181 1.52 -28.07 32.35
C LYS A 181 3.04 -27.93 32.26
N ILE A 182 3.64 -27.01 33.02
CA ILE A 182 5.10 -26.92 33.20
C ILE A 182 5.63 -28.16 33.93
N ALA A 183 4.98 -28.56 35.04
CA ALA A 183 5.35 -29.77 35.78
C ALA A 183 5.24 -31.05 34.94
N MET A 184 4.17 -31.18 34.14
CA MET A 184 4.01 -32.31 33.21
C MET A 184 5.13 -32.37 32.16
N LEU A 185 5.57 -31.23 31.63
CA LEU A 185 6.68 -31.17 30.67
C LEU A 185 8.01 -31.55 31.33
N GLN A 186 8.29 -31.04 32.54
CA GLN A 186 9.48 -31.40 33.31
C GLN A 186 9.53 -32.90 33.62
N ALA A 187 8.41 -33.50 34.04
CA ALA A 187 8.31 -34.93 34.30
C ALA A 187 8.55 -35.76 33.03
N ARG A 188 8.01 -35.32 31.88
CA ARG A 188 8.24 -35.99 30.59
C ARG A 188 9.70 -35.93 30.17
N LEU A 189 10.36 -34.78 30.29
CA LEU A 189 11.79 -34.63 30.00
C LEU A 189 12.64 -35.56 30.88
N LYS A 190 12.36 -35.59 32.19
CA LYS A 190 13.06 -36.47 33.14
C LYS A 190 12.85 -37.95 32.84
N ASN A 191 11.65 -38.35 32.39
CA ASN A 191 11.38 -39.72 31.95
C ASN A 191 12.13 -40.08 30.66
N ILE A 192 12.25 -39.14 29.71
CA ILE A 192 13.05 -39.33 28.49
C ILE A 192 14.53 -39.48 28.85
N GLU A 193 15.07 -38.64 29.74
CA GLU A 193 16.45 -38.75 30.24
C GLU A 193 16.71 -40.09 30.92
N ARG A 194 15.82 -40.51 31.82
CA ARG A 194 15.88 -41.84 32.46
C ARG A 194 15.84 -42.96 31.43
N SER A 195 14.96 -42.89 30.44
CA SER A 195 14.87 -43.88 29.36
C SER A 195 16.17 -43.94 28.53
N ARG A 196 16.78 -42.78 28.22
CA ARG A 196 18.07 -42.69 27.52
C ARG A 196 19.21 -43.28 28.35
N GLN A 197 19.29 -42.98 29.65
CA GLN A 197 20.27 -43.58 30.55
C GLN A 197 20.11 -45.10 30.66
N MET A 198 18.88 -45.60 30.79
CA MET A 198 18.61 -47.04 30.85
C MET A 198 18.99 -47.76 29.55
N LYS A 199 18.70 -47.17 28.39
CA LYS A 199 19.18 -47.69 27.09
C LYS A 199 20.70 -47.67 26.98
N GLY A 200 21.35 -46.63 27.49
CA GLY A 200 22.82 -46.53 27.54
C GLY A 200 23.46 -47.60 28.43
N ARG A 201 22.89 -47.86 29.61
CA ARG A 201 23.34 -48.94 30.52
C ARG A 201 23.18 -50.32 29.91
N ARG A 202 22.00 -50.62 29.35
CA ARG A 202 21.73 -51.89 28.63
C ARG A 202 22.65 -52.14 27.42
N LYS A 203 23.19 -51.08 26.81
CA LYS A 203 24.15 -51.19 25.70
C LYS A 203 25.58 -51.48 26.19
N LYS A 204 25.94 -51.03 27.40
CA LYS A 204 27.23 -51.34 28.05
C LYS A 204 27.27 -52.75 28.64
N GLU A 205 26.14 -53.28 29.13
CA GLU A 205 26.02 -54.65 29.65
C GLU A 205 26.01 -55.75 28.56
N LYS A 206 25.96 -55.36 27.27
CA LYS A 206 25.96 -56.28 26.12
C LYS A 206 27.27 -56.30 25.33
N ILE A 207 28.30 -55.61 25.81
CA ILE A 207 29.68 -55.62 25.30
C ILE A 207 30.52 -56.36 26.34
#